data_AF-A0A0L7KMH2-F1
#
_entry.id   AF-A0A0L7KMH2-F1
#
_cell.length_a   1.000
_cell.length_b   1.000
_cell.length_c   1.000
_cell.angle_alpha   90.00
_cell.angle_beta   90.00
_cell.angle_gamma   90.00
#
_symmetry.space_group_name_H-M   'P 1'
#
loop_
_entity.id
_entity.type
_entity.pdbx_description
1 polymer ?
#
loop_
_entity_poly.entity_id
_entity_poly.type
_entity_poly.pdbx_seq_one_letter_code
_entity_poly.pdbx_strand_id
1 'polypeptide(L)'
;LHALSILEALVLRQLGYSYRRTFEEFLYQYKFVDIAAAEDSSVENQNKCVNILKLSGLSESMYKIGKSMVFLKQEGAKILTKIQREKLVEWENCVSVIEAAILKHKYKQKVNKNIPSLLRVQAHIRKKMVAQ
;
A
#
# COMPACT_ATOMS: atom_id res chain seq x y z
N LEU A 1 21.41 -25.23 -29.04
CA LEU A 1 21.20 -26.06 -27.83
C LEU A 1 20.88 -25.21 -26.60
N HIS A 2 21.74 -24.27 -26.17
CA HIS A 2 21.47 -23.44 -24.97
C HIS A 2 20.15 -22.65 -24.97
N ALA A 3 19.76 -22.05 -26.11
CA ALA A 3 18.51 -21.30 -26.20
C ALA A 3 17.26 -22.18 -25.98
N LEU A 4 17.30 -23.46 -26.38
CA LEU A 4 16.17 -24.38 -26.25
C LEU A 4 15.95 -24.78 -24.79
N SER A 5 17.03 -25.14 -24.08
CA SER A 5 16.95 -25.48 -22.65
C SER A 5 16.51 -24.29 -21.78
N ILE A 6 16.86 -23.06 -22.16
CA ILE A 6 16.38 -21.86 -21.48
C ILE A 6 14.87 -21.69 -21.70
N LEU A 7 14.38 -21.86 -22.93
CA LEU A 7 12.95 -21.75 -23.25
C LEU A 7 12.13 -22.83 -22.53
N GLU A 8 12.59 -24.08 -22.51
CA GLU A 8 11.93 -25.18 -21.78
C GLU A 8 11.83 -24.89 -20.27
N ALA A 9 12.92 -24.40 -19.66
CA ALA A 9 12.92 -24.01 -18.26
C ALA A 9 11.95 -22.84 -17.97
N LEU A 10 11.79 -21.91 -18.92
CA LEU A 10 10.87 -20.78 -18.82
C LEU A 10 9.40 -21.26 -18.88
N VAL A 11 9.08 -22.17 -19.79
CA VAL A 11 7.74 -22.78 -19.93
C VAL A 11 7.38 -23.57 -18.67
N LEU A 12 8.29 -24.38 -18.14
CA LEU A 12 8.07 -25.13 -16.90
C LEU A 12 7.86 -24.19 -15.70
N ARG A 13 8.62 -23.09 -15.63
CA ARG A 13 8.42 -22.06 -14.59
C ARG A 13 7.05 -21.38 -14.71
N GLN A 14 6.56 -21.17 -15.93
CA GLN A 14 5.26 -20.54 -16.17
C GLN A 14 4.09 -21.46 -15.81
N LEU A 15 4.22 -22.76 -16.07
CA LEU A 15 3.23 -23.78 -15.70
C LEU A 15 3.23 -24.08 -14.19
N GLY A 16 4.40 -23.95 -13.54
CA GLY A 16 4.58 -24.20 -12.11
C GLY A 16 4.23 -23.02 -11.20
N TYR A 17 4.28 -23.29 -9.89
CA TYR A 17 4.19 -22.25 -8.86
C TYR A 17 5.53 -21.52 -8.71
N SER A 18 5.74 -20.53 -9.58
CA SER A 18 6.95 -19.71 -9.62
C SER A 18 7.02 -18.70 -8.48
N TYR A 19 5.87 -18.27 -7.95
CA TYR A 19 5.81 -17.39 -6.79
C TYR A 19 5.62 -18.20 -5.51
N ARG A 20 6.56 -18.05 -4.57
CA ARG A 20 6.59 -18.78 -3.31
C ARG A 20 6.99 -17.82 -2.21
N ARG A 21 6.16 -17.70 -1.19
CA ARG A 21 6.40 -16.81 -0.05
C ARG A 21 5.98 -17.48 1.24
N THR A 22 6.65 -17.17 2.33
CA THR A 22 6.17 -17.58 3.66
C THR A 22 4.81 -16.92 3.93
N PHE A 23 4.05 -17.45 4.89
CA PHE A 23 2.77 -16.85 5.25
C PHE A 23 2.93 -15.38 5.69
N GLU A 24 3.97 -15.07 6.44
CA GLU A 24 4.25 -13.70 6.89
C GLU A 24 4.56 -12.75 5.72
N GLU A 25 5.42 -13.17 4.80
CA GLU A 25 5.75 -12.39 3.61
C GLU A 25 4.52 -12.17 2.71
N PHE A 26 3.68 -13.20 2.57
CA PHE A 26 2.45 -13.12 1.78
C PHE A 26 1.46 -12.13 2.40
N LEU A 27 1.23 -12.23 3.71
CA LEU A 27 0.35 -11.33 4.45
C LEU A 27 0.85 -9.90 4.39
N TYR A 28 2.15 -9.67 4.57
CA TYR A 28 2.74 -8.34 4.46
C TYR A 28 2.52 -7.74 3.06
N GLN A 29 2.77 -8.53 2.00
CA GLN A 29 2.66 -8.06 0.62
C GLN A 29 1.21 -7.75 0.24
N TYR A 30 0.25 -8.62 0.57
CA TYR A 30 -1.13 -8.55 0.11
C TYR A 30 -2.13 -8.12 1.20
N LYS A 31 -1.64 -7.52 2.30
CA LYS A 31 -2.47 -6.98 3.41
C LYS A 31 -3.61 -6.10 2.94
N PHE A 32 -3.38 -5.30 1.90
CA PHE A 32 -4.36 -4.34 1.40
C PHE A 32 -5.42 -4.95 0.48
N VAL A 33 -5.32 -6.24 0.14
CA VAL A 33 -6.43 -6.95 -0.52
C VAL A 33 -7.61 -7.05 0.44
N ASP A 34 -7.33 -7.40 1.70
CA ASP A 34 -8.28 -7.30 2.81
C ASP A 34 -7.53 -7.13 4.13
N ILE A 35 -7.62 -5.91 4.69
CA ILE A 35 -6.91 -5.55 5.92
C ILE A 35 -7.50 -6.27 7.13
N ALA A 36 -8.83 -6.46 7.15
CA ALA A 36 -9.50 -7.11 8.27
C ALA A 36 -9.11 -8.58 8.37
N ALA A 37 -9.07 -9.28 7.23
CA ALA A 37 -8.62 -10.67 7.17
C ALA A 37 -7.11 -10.82 7.48
N ALA A 38 -6.28 -9.86 7.10
CA ALA A 38 -4.83 -9.90 7.33
C ALA A 38 -4.44 -9.63 8.79
N GLU A 39 -5.14 -8.72 9.46
CA GLU A 39 -4.80 -8.26 10.82
C GLU A 39 -5.58 -8.96 11.94
N ASP A 40 -6.44 -9.93 11.62
CA ASP A 40 -7.20 -10.68 12.62
C ASP A 40 -6.25 -11.46 13.57
N SER A 41 -6.09 -11.01 14.80
CA SER A 41 -5.19 -11.63 15.78
C SER A 41 -5.70 -12.98 16.31
N SER A 42 -6.97 -13.32 16.08
CA SER A 42 -7.56 -14.58 16.54
C SER A 42 -7.24 -15.77 15.64
N VAL A 43 -6.72 -15.54 14.44
CA VAL A 43 -6.61 -16.54 13.38
C VAL A 43 -5.14 -16.84 13.06
N GLU A 44 -4.80 -18.12 12.87
CA GLU A 44 -3.46 -18.52 12.43
C GLU A 44 -3.09 -17.97 11.05
N ASN A 45 -1.81 -17.64 10.85
CA ASN A 45 -1.31 -17.04 9.60
C ASN A 45 -1.67 -17.83 8.33
N GLN A 46 -1.70 -19.16 8.41
CA GLN A 46 -2.12 -20.01 7.30
C GLN A 46 -3.58 -19.74 6.91
N ASN A 47 -4.48 -19.68 7.88
CA ASN A 47 -5.89 -19.43 7.67
C ASN A 47 -6.16 -18.01 7.18
N LYS A 48 -5.38 -17.02 7.63
CA LYS A 48 -5.42 -15.66 7.08
C LYS A 48 -5.09 -15.63 5.59
N CYS A 49 -4.02 -16.33 5.19
CA CYS A 49 -3.65 -16.45 3.78
C CYS A 49 -4.78 -17.08 2.94
N VAL A 50 -5.40 -18.15 3.45
CA VAL A 50 -6.54 -18.81 2.80
C VAL A 50 -7.72 -17.84 2.65
N ASN A 51 -8.05 -17.08 3.69
CA ASN A 51 -9.15 -16.12 3.67
C ASN A 51 -8.92 -15.03 2.61
N ILE A 52 -7.73 -14.43 2.57
CA ILE A 52 -7.38 -13.43 1.53
C ILE A 52 -7.50 -14.03 0.13
N LEU A 53 -7.00 -15.25 -0.08
CA LEU A 53 -7.08 -15.92 -1.39
C LEU A 53 -8.53 -16.19 -1.81
N LYS A 54 -9.37 -16.66 -0.88
CA LYS A 54 -10.80 -16.87 -1.14
C LYS A 54 -11.53 -15.57 -1.45
N LEU A 55 -11.30 -14.52 -0.68
CA LEU A 55 -11.92 -13.21 -0.88
C LEU A 55 -11.49 -12.55 -2.19
N SER A 56 -10.26 -12.81 -2.64
CA SER A 56 -9.76 -12.30 -3.92
C SER A 56 -10.42 -12.94 -5.15
N GLY A 57 -11.21 -14.02 -4.98
CA GLY A 57 -11.86 -14.74 -6.08
C GLY A 57 -10.88 -15.48 -7.00
N LEU A 58 -9.67 -15.75 -6.52
CA LEU A 58 -8.66 -16.46 -7.30
C LEU A 58 -9.07 -17.92 -7.50
N SER A 59 -8.88 -18.44 -8.71
CA SER A 59 -9.13 -19.86 -8.98
C SER A 59 -8.21 -20.75 -8.13
N GLU A 60 -8.77 -21.81 -7.54
CA GLU A 60 -8.02 -22.83 -6.78
C GLU A 60 -6.92 -23.52 -7.61
N SER A 61 -7.00 -23.44 -8.95
CA SER A 61 -5.97 -23.95 -9.86
C SER A 61 -4.72 -23.07 -9.94
N MET A 62 -4.80 -21.83 -9.43
CA MET A 62 -3.74 -20.82 -9.50
C MET A 62 -2.91 -20.73 -8.23
N TYR A 63 -3.36 -21.34 -7.13
CA TYR A 63 -2.66 -21.34 -5.86
C TYR A 63 -2.65 -22.68 -5.16
N LYS A 64 -1.65 -22.89 -4.32
CA LYS A 64 -1.61 -23.97 -3.33
C LYS A 64 -1.10 -23.43 -2.00
N ILE A 65 -1.65 -23.95 -0.92
CA ILE A 65 -1.19 -23.70 0.44
C ILE A 65 -0.27 -24.87 0.81
N GLY A 66 1.00 -24.58 1.12
CA GLY A 66 1.92 -25.55 1.69
C GLY A 66 1.88 -25.56 3.21
N LYS A 67 2.89 -26.17 3.84
CA LYS A 67 3.02 -26.22 5.30
C LYS A 67 3.38 -24.86 5.92
N SER A 68 4.22 -24.09 5.25
CA SER A 68 4.74 -22.80 5.74
C SER A 68 4.69 -21.67 4.71
N MET A 69 4.23 -21.97 3.49
CA MET A 69 4.34 -21.10 2.33
C MET A 69 3.09 -21.10 1.48
N VAL A 70 2.83 -19.97 0.83
CA VAL A 70 1.85 -19.82 -0.23
C VAL A 70 2.55 -19.96 -1.58
N PHE A 71 1.99 -20.79 -2.44
CA PHE A 71 2.46 -21.07 -3.79
C PHE A 71 1.45 -20.47 -4.78
N LEU A 72 1.90 -19.55 -5.63
CA LEU A 72 1.08 -18.97 -6.70
C LEU A 72 1.72 -19.21 -8.06
N LYS A 73 0.86 -19.42 -9.06
CA LYS A 73 1.24 -19.22 -10.46
C LYS A 73 1.52 -17.74 -10.70
N GLN A 74 2.32 -17.44 -11.70
CA GLN A 74 2.67 -16.06 -12.04
C GLN A 74 1.43 -15.22 -12.37
N GLU A 75 0.43 -15.81 -13.02
CA GLU A 75 -0.85 -15.17 -13.32
C GLU A 75 -1.62 -14.82 -12.05
N GLY A 76 -1.71 -15.75 -11.10
CA GLY A 76 -2.37 -15.52 -9.82
C GLY A 76 -1.76 -14.36 -9.03
N ALA A 77 -0.43 -14.28 -8.99
CA ALA A 77 0.28 -13.17 -8.35
C ALA A 77 0.01 -11.81 -9.03
N LYS A 78 -0.07 -11.79 -10.37
CA LYS A 78 -0.43 -10.57 -11.12
C LYS A 78 -1.85 -10.11 -10.82
N ILE A 79 -2.80 -11.04 -10.75
CA ILE A 79 -4.21 -10.73 -10.44
C ILE A 79 -4.32 -10.17 -9.02
N LEU A 80 -3.70 -10.80 -8.02
CA LEU A 80 -3.68 -10.28 -6.64
C LEU A 80 -3.08 -8.88 -6.57
N THR A 81 -1.98 -8.64 -7.27
CA THR A 81 -1.35 -7.30 -7.33
C THR A 81 -2.29 -6.27 -7.95
N LYS A 82 -3.07 -6.66 -8.96
CA LYS A 82 -4.07 -5.80 -9.59
C LYS A 82 -5.20 -5.46 -8.61
N ILE A 83 -5.77 -6.46 -7.95
CA ILE A 83 -6.83 -6.28 -6.94
C ILE A 83 -6.35 -5.37 -5.81
N GLN A 84 -5.13 -5.59 -5.32
CA GLN A 84 -4.53 -4.74 -4.29
C GLN A 84 -4.44 -3.28 -4.73
N ARG A 85 -4.04 -3.01 -5.98
CA ARG A 85 -3.97 -1.64 -6.51
C ARG A 85 -5.35 -1.00 -6.61
N GLU A 86 -6.34 -1.74 -7.12
CA GLU A 86 -7.72 -1.26 -7.20
C GLU A 86 -8.25 -0.89 -5.82
N LYS A 87 -7.99 -1.74 -4.81
CA LYS A 87 -8.33 -1.44 -3.43
C LYS A 87 -7.61 -0.20 -2.91
N LEU A 88 -6.32 -0.04 -3.14
CA LEU A 88 -5.58 1.15 -2.69
C LEU A 88 -6.09 2.45 -3.35
N VAL A 89 -6.55 2.40 -4.59
CA VAL A 89 -7.15 3.56 -5.27
C VAL A 89 -8.44 4.01 -4.59
N GLU A 90 -9.25 3.08 -4.05
CA GLU A 90 -10.46 3.44 -3.27
C GLU A 90 -10.11 4.32 -2.04
N TRP A 91 -8.89 4.19 -1.50
CA TRP A 91 -8.41 4.96 -0.34
C TRP A 91 -7.79 6.31 -0.71
N GLU A 92 -7.57 6.60 -1.99
CA GLU A 92 -6.90 7.82 -2.47
C GLU A 92 -7.60 9.10 -1.98
N ASN A 93 -8.93 9.10 -1.97
CA ASN A 93 -9.72 10.22 -1.47
C ASN A 93 -9.51 10.46 0.03
N CYS A 94 -9.51 9.40 0.83
CA CYS A 94 -9.27 9.48 2.27
C CYS A 94 -7.85 10.01 2.57
N VAL A 95 -6.85 9.48 1.85
CA VAL A 95 -5.46 9.94 1.96
C VAL A 95 -5.36 11.42 1.60
N SER A 96 -5.99 11.85 0.51
CA SER A 96 -6.00 13.25 0.05
C SER A 96 -6.57 14.21 1.11
N VAL A 97 -7.65 13.82 1.80
CA VAL A 97 -8.24 14.63 2.88
C VAL A 97 -7.28 14.75 4.06
N ILE A 98 -6.63 13.64 4.45
CA ILE A 98 -5.65 13.62 5.54
C ILE A 98 -4.45 14.51 5.20
N GLU A 99 -3.92 14.40 3.97
CA GLU A 99 -2.82 15.23 3.48
C GLU A 99 -3.18 16.72 3.50
N ALA A 100 -4.36 17.08 3.00
CA ALA A 100 -4.84 18.46 3.03
C ALA A 100 -4.96 18.99 4.47
N ALA A 101 -5.43 18.18 5.42
CA ALA A 101 -5.51 18.56 6.83
C ALA A 101 -4.13 18.80 7.44
N ILE A 102 -3.16 17.93 7.15
CA ILE A 102 -1.77 18.06 7.60
C ILE A 102 -1.15 19.33 7.02
N LEU A 103 -1.33 19.59 5.72
CA LEU A 103 -0.83 20.79 5.05
C LEU A 103 -1.43 22.05 5.67
N LYS A 104 -2.76 22.09 5.85
CA LYS A 104 -3.46 23.20 6.51
C LYS A 104 -2.89 23.46 7.90
N HIS A 105 -2.64 22.42 8.68
CA HIS A 105 -2.06 22.56 10.01
C HIS A 105 -0.64 23.16 9.96
N LYS A 106 0.22 22.66 9.06
CA LYS A 106 1.57 23.21 8.85
C LYS A 106 1.54 24.68 8.43
N TYR A 107 0.67 25.05 7.49
CA TYR A 107 0.53 26.44 7.05
C TYR A 107 0.01 27.35 8.17
N LYS A 108 -0.98 26.91 8.94
CA LYS A 108 -1.50 27.66 10.09
C LYS A 108 -0.39 27.93 11.12
N GLN A 109 0.44 26.93 11.43
CA GLN A 109 1.58 27.14 12.31
C GLN A 109 2.57 28.18 11.75
N LYS A 110 2.89 28.10 10.46
CA LYS A 110 3.81 29.05 9.81
C LYS A 110 3.28 30.47 9.82
N VAL A 111 1.99 30.66 9.54
CA VAL A 111 1.33 31.97 9.62
C VAL A 111 1.37 32.50 11.05
N ASN A 112 0.96 31.69 12.03
CA ASN A 112 0.94 32.10 13.43
C ASN A 112 2.33 32.50 13.96
N LYS A 113 3.39 31.83 13.51
CA LYS A 113 4.78 32.21 13.84
C LYS A 113 5.17 33.57 13.25
N ASN A 114 4.62 33.93 12.09
CA ASN A 114 4.99 35.15 11.37
C ASN A 114 4.11 36.37 11.71
N ILE A 115 2.88 36.17 12.22
CA ILE A 115 1.96 37.24 12.62
C ILE A 115 2.62 38.29 13.53
N PRO A 116 3.35 37.93 14.60
CA PRO A 116 3.95 38.93 15.50
C PRO A 116 4.99 39.82 14.81
N SER A 117 5.73 39.29 13.84
CA SER A 117 6.70 40.05 13.06
C SER A 117 6.02 41.04 12.12
N LEU A 118 4.94 40.60 11.46
CA LEU A 118 4.12 41.47 10.60
C LEU A 118 3.48 42.62 11.38
N LEU A 119 2.92 42.33 12.57
CA LEU A 119 2.34 43.35 13.44
C LEU A 119 3.38 44.39 13.87
N ARG A 120 4.62 43.97 14.18
CA ARG A 120 5.72 44.88 14.49
C ARG A 120 6.07 45.79 13.32
N VAL A 121 6.22 45.23 12.13
CA VAL A 121 6.49 46.02 10.91
C VAL A 121 5.36 47.03 10.65
N GLN A 122 4.10 46.59 10.78
CA GLN A 122 2.93 47.46 10.62
C GLN A 122 2.91 48.60 11.64
N ALA A 123 3.25 48.32 12.91
CA ALA A 123 3.33 49.34 13.96
C ALA A 123 4.42 50.39 13.65
N HIS A 124 5.59 49.97 13.17
CA HIS A 124 6.67 50.88 12.78
C HIS A 124 6.28 51.78 11.60
N ILE A 125 5.63 51.23 10.57
CA ILE A 125 5.15 52.00 9.41
C ILE A 125 4.12 53.04 9.86
N ARG A 126 3.13 52.64 10.67
CA ARG A 126 2.11 53.58 11.19
C ARG A 126 2.72 54.71 12.01
N LYS A 127 3.67 54.40 12.89
CA LYS A 127 4.38 55.42 13.68
C LYS A 127 5.09 56.43 12.78
N LYS A 128 5.73 55.98 11.69
CA LYS A 128 6.42 56.86 10.75
C LYS A 128 5.46 57.76 9.98
N MET A 129 4.30 57.26 9.58
CA MET A 129 3.29 58.05 8.87
C MET A 129 2.66 59.17 9.70
N VAL A 130 2.51 58.97 11.02
CA VAL A 130 1.94 59.98 11.94
C VAL A 130 3.00 61.01 12.38
N ALA A 131 4.28 60.68 12.26
CA ALA A 131 5.39 61.57 12.62
C ALA A 131 5.87 62.47 11.45
N GLN A 132 5.28 62.33 10.27
CA GLN A 132 5.39 63.26 9.13
C GLN A 132 4.21 64.22 9.14
#